data_AF-A0A661CFC0-F1
#
_entry.id   AF-A0A661CFC0-F1
#
_cell.length_a   1.000
_cell.length_b   1.000
_cell.length_c   1.000
_cell.angle_alpha   90.00
_cell.angle_beta   90.00
_cell.angle_gamma   90.00
#
_symmetry.space_group_name_H-M   'P 1'
#
loop_
_entity.id
_entity.type
_entity.pdbx_description
1 polymer ?
#
loop_
_entity_poly.entity_id
_entity_poly.type
_entity_poly.pdbx_seq_one_letter_code
_entity_poly.pdbx_strand_id
1 'polypeptide(L)'
;AELPFDNLLIALGGEHSITPALIQGRMPEPGCVIHLDAHADLRKSFDGSEYSHACPAYRILTQGYSMVMAGIRSLFEIEAERIAKDNKITVFMDRALRQQNNWANFIQYLTDLKGKVWLTIDMDVFNPALVPGVGTPQPGGFDWYQMVEVLDAVFFNPNIDLRGMDIVELVPEPSHVSEMVAAKLMQKAMSFWGKSRGFEQRAMNGSQTQVDYD
;
A
#
# COMPACT_ATOMS: atom_id res chain seq x y z
N ALA A 1 9.38 18.80 -16.09
CA ALA A 1 10.17 18.80 -14.84
C ALA A 1 10.62 17.38 -14.61
N GLU A 2 11.92 17.13 -14.47
CA GLU A 2 12.41 15.81 -14.05
C GLU A 2 12.17 15.68 -12.55
N LEU A 3 11.42 14.66 -12.13
CA LEU A 3 11.22 14.38 -10.71
C LEU A 3 12.54 13.84 -10.13
N PRO A 4 12.99 14.30 -8.95
CA PRO A 4 14.27 13.86 -8.39
C PRO A 4 14.28 12.34 -8.19
N PHE A 5 15.21 11.64 -8.86
CA PHE A 5 15.18 10.18 -8.92
C PHE A 5 15.53 9.49 -7.60
N ASP A 6 16.04 10.22 -6.62
CA ASP A 6 16.46 9.70 -5.31
C ASP A 6 15.47 10.02 -4.18
N ASN A 7 14.43 10.82 -4.46
CA ASN A 7 13.41 11.18 -3.46
C ASN A 7 12.30 10.14 -3.38
N LEU A 8 11.69 9.95 -2.21
CA LEU A 8 10.45 9.19 -2.14
C LEU A 8 9.34 9.91 -2.91
N LEU A 9 8.76 9.24 -3.91
CA LEU A 9 7.52 9.69 -4.54
C LEU A 9 6.34 9.19 -3.70
N ILE A 10 5.49 10.10 -3.24
CA ILE A 10 4.19 9.76 -2.63
C ILE A 10 3.12 10.26 -3.58
N ALA A 11 2.36 9.35 -4.17
CA ALA A 11 1.21 9.68 -4.99
C ALA A 11 -0.09 9.49 -4.18
N LEU A 12 -1.08 10.31 -4.48
CA LEU A 12 -2.43 10.17 -3.95
C LEU A 12 -3.35 9.85 -5.12
N GLY A 13 -4.27 8.89 -4.91
CA GLY A 13 -5.32 8.44 -5.83
C GLY A 13 -6.20 9.58 -6.37
N GLY A 14 -7.11 9.35 -7.33
CA GLY A 14 -8.27 8.43 -7.30
C GLY A 14 -8.07 6.91 -7.37
N GLU A 15 -8.60 6.25 -8.41
CA GLU A 15 -8.70 4.78 -8.46
C GLU A 15 -7.34 4.07 -8.67
N HIS A 16 -7.28 2.76 -8.38
CA HIS A 16 -6.05 1.94 -8.37
C HIS A 16 -5.38 1.77 -9.74
N SER A 17 -6.07 2.11 -10.84
CA SER A 17 -5.55 1.97 -12.21
C SER A 17 -4.34 2.86 -12.53
N ILE A 18 -4.06 3.87 -11.69
CA ILE A 18 -2.92 4.79 -11.85
C ILE A 18 -1.58 4.15 -11.48
N THR A 19 -1.58 3.18 -10.56
CA THR A 19 -0.38 2.60 -9.94
C THR A 19 0.61 2.00 -10.95
N PRO A 20 0.20 1.22 -11.97
CA PRO A 20 1.13 0.67 -12.96
C PRO A 20 1.94 1.75 -13.71
N ALA A 21 1.34 2.92 -14.00
CA ALA A 21 2.04 4.00 -14.69
C ALA A 21 3.03 4.72 -13.78
N LEU A 22 2.66 4.92 -12.51
CA LEU A 22 3.54 5.48 -11.48
C LEU A 22 4.77 4.61 -11.26
N ILE A 23 4.56 3.29 -11.13
CA ILE A 23 5.64 2.30 -10.99
C ILE A 23 6.53 2.34 -12.22
N GLN A 24 5.99 2.27 -13.44
CA GLN A 24 6.79 2.30 -14.66
C GLN A 24 7.64 3.57 -14.77
N GLY A 25 7.11 4.72 -14.36
CA GLY A 25 7.85 5.99 -14.37
C GLY A 25 8.97 6.07 -13.32
N ARG A 26 8.85 5.35 -12.19
CA ARG A 26 9.78 5.46 -11.06
C ARG A 26 10.71 4.26 -10.88
N MET A 27 10.28 3.09 -11.33
CA MET A 27 10.94 1.80 -11.25
C MET A 27 10.97 1.13 -12.64
N PRO A 28 11.55 1.74 -13.68
CA PRO A 28 11.49 1.20 -15.05
C PRO A 28 12.05 -0.23 -15.19
N GLU A 29 12.97 -0.60 -14.30
CA GLU A 29 13.46 -1.98 -14.17
C GLU A 29 12.63 -2.73 -13.11
N PRO A 30 12.15 -3.95 -13.42
CA PRO A 30 11.33 -4.73 -12.50
C PRO A 30 11.95 -4.89 -11.10
N GLY A 31 11.16 -4.55 -10.09
CA GLY A 31 11.42 -4.81 -8.68
C GLY A 31 10.26 -5.56 -8.03
N CYS A 32 10.06 -5.32 -6.74
CA CYS A 32 8.96 -5.88 -5.97
C CYS A 32 7.90 -4.82 -5.69
N VAL A 33 6.62 -5.19 -5.77
CA VAL A 33 5.49 -4.34 -5.39
C VAL A 33 4.81 -4.95 -4.18
N ILE A 34 4.70 -4.18 -3.09
CA ILE A 34 3.89 -4.52 -1.94
C ILE A 34 2.49 -3.97 -2.21
N HIS A 35 1.53 -4.88 -2.36
CA HIS A 35 0.13 -4.60 -2.73
C HIS A 35 -0.77 -4.85 -1.53
N LEU A 36 -1.17 -3.79 -0.84
CA LEU A 36 -2.05 -3.84 0.32
C LEU A 36 -3.48 -3.50 -0.13
N ASP A 37 -4.36 -4.49 -0.13
CA ASP A 37 -5.67 -4.40 -0.77
C ASP A 37 -6.62 -5.49 -0.24
N ALA A 38 -7.94 -5.25 -0.25
CA ALA A 38 -8.92 -6.31 -0.06
C ALA A 38 -9.06 -7.22 -1.28
N HIS A 39 -8.80 -6.69 -2.47
CA HIS A 39 -8.93 -7.30 -3.79
C HIS A 39 -7.60 -7.76 -4.35
N ALA A 40 -7.65 -8.74 -5.26
CA ALA A 40 -6.45 -9.23 -5.92
C ALA A 40 -6.06 -8.36 -7.14
N ASP A 41 -7.02 -7.72 -7.80
CA ASP A 41 -6.77 -6.87 -8.98
C ASP A 41 -6.00 -7.54 -10.12
N LEU A 42 -6.20 -8.86 -10.23
CA LEU A 42 -5.55 -9.73 -11.18
C LEU A 42 -6.41 -9.98 -12.42
N ARG A 43 -7.47 -9.19 -12.65
CA ARG A 43 -8.27 -9.34 -13.87
C ARG A 43 -7.51 -8.80 -15.06
N LYS A 44 -7.59 -9.50 -16.19
CA LYS A 44 -7.01 -9.03 -17.45
C LYS A 44 -7.74 -7.80 -17.98
N SER A 45 -9.06 -7.78 -17.86
CA SER A 45 -9.92 -6.66 -18.21
C SER A 45 -11.17 -6.65 -17.32
N PHE A 46 -11.79 -5.48 -17.20
CA PHE A 46 -13.07 -5.28 -16.55
C PHE A 46 -13.88 -4.25 -17.34
N ASP A 47 -15.17 -4.54 -17.56
CA ASP A 47 -16.07 -3.72 -18.40
C ASP A 47 -15.46 -3.30 -19.76
N GLY A 48 -14.70 -4.20 -20.38
CA GLY A 48 -14.09 -3.98 -21.68
C GLY A 48 -12.77 -3.19 -21.67
N SER A 49 -12.26 -2.79 -20.49
CA SER A 49 -11.00 -2.05 -20.35
C SER A 49 -9.94 -2.86 -19.61
N GLU A 50 -8.70 -2.84 -20.11
CA GLU A 50 -7.53 -3.35 -19.38
C GLU A 50 -6.97 -2.31 -18.38
N TYR A 51 -7.46 -1.07 -18.43
CA TYR A 51 -7.01 0.08 -17.62
C TYR A 51 -8.02 0.44 -16.52
N SER A 52 -8.64 -0.56 -15.91
CA SER A 52 -9.56 -0.38 -14.77
C SER A 52 -8.86 -0.60 -13.43
N HIS A 53 -9.49 -0.16 -12.33
CA HIS A 53 -9.04 -0.48 -10.96
C HIS A 53 -8.94 -1.98 -10.69
N ALA A 54 -9.66 -2.87 -11.37
CA ALA A 54 -9.58 -4.31 -11.13
C ALA A 54 -8.42 -5.01 -11.89
N CYS A 55 -7.61 -4.25 -12.64
CA CYS A 55 -6.53 -4.76 -13.51
C CYS A 55 -5.08 -4.35 -13.17
N PRO A 56 -4.76 -3.47 -12.19
CA PRO A 56 -3.41 -2.96 -12.02
C PRO A 56 -2.41 -4.06 -11.66
N ALA A 57 -2.74 -4.97 -10.75
CA ALA A 57 -1.84 -6.07 -10.37
C ALA A 57 -1.57 -7.02 -11.55
N TYR A 58 -2.58 -7.30 -12.39
CA TYR A 58 -2.38 -8.05 -13.63
C TYR A 58 -1.30 -7.39 -14.50
N ARG A 59 -1.44 -6.09 -14.75
CA ARG A 59 -0.54 -5.30 -15.61
C ARG A 59 0.88 -5.24 -15.05
N ILE A 60 1.03 -4.99 -13.76
CA ILE A 60 2.32 -4.94 -13.06
C ILE A 60 3.06 -6.28 -13.22
N LEU A 61 2.40 -7.40 -12.97
CA LEU A 61 3.02 -8.71 -13.12
C LEU A 61 3.40 -9.01 -14.59
N THR A 62 2.57 -8.62 -15.55
CA THR A 62 2.88 -8.75 -16.99
C THR A 62 4.11 -7.93 -17.40
N GLN A 63 4.38 -6.80 -16.74
CA GLN A 63 5.59 -6.00 -16.95
C GLN A 63 6.84 -6.60 -16.29
N GLY A 64 6.70 -7.71 -15.55
CA GLY A 64 7.82 -8.50 -15.06
C GLY A 64 8.14 -8.35 -13.57
N TYR A 65 7.48 -7.44 -12.87
CA TYR A 65 7.64 -7.22 -11.43
C TYR A 65 7.19 -8.44 -10.62
N SER A 66 7.70 -8.58 -9.40
CA SER A 66 7.15 -9.49 -8.39
C SER A 66 6.19 -8.74 -7.47
N MET A 67 5.31 -9.49 -6.79
CA MET A 67 4.30 -8.91 -5.93
C MET A 67 4.18 -9.64 -4.60
N VAL A 68 4.05 -8.85 -3.54
CA VAL A 68 3.71 -9.28 -2.18
C VAL A 68 2.34 -8.70 -1.87
N MET A 69 1.32 -9.54 -1.90
CA MET A 69 -0.07 -9.15 -1.71
C MET A 69 -0.49 -9.43 -0.27
N ALA A 70 -1.16 -8.49 0.39
CA ALA A 70 -1.64 -8.68 1.77
C ALA A 70 -2.98 -7.98 2.02
N GLY A 71 -3.82 -8.59 2.85
CA GLY A 71 -5.20 -8.11 3.11
C GLY A 71 -6.26 -8.72 2.20
N ILE A 72 -5.82 -9.57 1.26
CA ILE A 72 -6.66 -10.18 0.22
C ILE A 72 -7.76 -11.03 0.86
N ARG A 73 -9.00 -10.70 0.52
CA ARG A 73 -10.23 -11.36 0.98
C ARG A 73 -11.37 -11.36 -0.04
N SER A 74 -11.17 -10.72 -1.19
CA SER A 74 -12.11 -10.68 -2.31
C SER A 74 -11.36 -10.98 -3.60
N LEU A 75 -11.63 -12.13 -4.22
CA LEU A 75 -11.03 -12.50 -5.50
C LEU A 75 -11.88 -13.55 -6.21
N PHE A 76 -11.69 -13.67 -7.53
CA PHE A 76 -12.29 -14.70 -8.36
C PHE A 76 -11.43 -15.96 -8.45
N GLU A 77 -12.05 -17.08 -8.80
CA GLU A 77 -11.38 -18.38 -8.99
C GLU A 77 -10.17 -18.29 -9.93
N ILE A 78 -10.31 -17.58 -11.06
CA ILE A 78 -9.22 -17.40 -12.02
C ILE A 78 -8.02 -16.62 -11.44
N GLU A 79 -8.28 -15.69 -10.53
CA GLU A 79 -7.25 -14.93 -9.83
C GLU A 79 -6.56 -15.82 -8.79
N ALA A 80 -7.32 -16.64 -8.05
CA ALA A 80 -6.79 -17.63 -7.12
C ALA A 80 -5.88 -18.63 -7.83
N GLU A 81 -6.30 -19.14 -8.99
CA GLU A 81 -5.51 -20.05 -9.80
C GLU A 81 -4.20 -19.42 -10.27
N ARG A 82 -4.23 -18.15 -10.68
CA ARG A 82 -3.02 -17.43 -11.07
C ARG A 82 -2.07 -17.30 -9.89
N ILE A 83 -2.58 -16.87 -8.73
CA ILE A 83 -1.80 -16.75 -7.49
C ILE A 83 -1.11 -18.08 -7.16
N ALA A 84 -1.81 -19.20 -7.30
CA ALA A 84 -1.26 -20.52 -7.01
C ALA A 84 -0.18 -20.99 -8.00
N LYS A 85 -0.19 -20.48 -9.24
CA LYS A 85 0.68 -20.93 -10.34
C LYS A 85 1.87 -20.00 -10.59
N ASP A 86 1.78 -18.73 -10.22
CA ASP A 86 2.77 -17.70 -10.51
C ASP A 86 3.76 -17.52 -9.34
N ASN A 87 5.00 -17.96 -9.54
CA ASN A 87 6.05 -17.87 -8.52
C ASN A 87 6.51 -16.44 -8.20
N LYS A 88 6.05 -15.44 -8.96
CA LYS A 88 6.29 -14.02 -8.68
C LYS A 88 5.32 -13.44 -7.66
N ILE A 89 4.26 -14.18 -7.31
CA ILE A 89 3.24 -13.74 -6.37
C ILE A 89 3.46 -14.44 -5.03
N THR A 90 3.64 -13.64 -3.98
CA THR A 90 3.50 -14.09 -2.59
C THR A 90 2.24 -13.45 -2.03
N VAL A 91 1.32 -14.25 -1.48
CA VAL A 91 0.04 -13.74 -0.95
C VAL A 91 -0.11 -14.04 0.54
N PHE A 92 -0.60 -13.05 1.28
CA PHE A 92 -0.98 -13.14 2.67
C PHE A 92 -2.48 -12.81 2.81
N MET A 93 -3.31 -13.85 2.81
CA MET A 93 -4.77 -13.73 2.93
C MET A 93 -5.16 -13.10 4.27
N ASP A 94 -6.13 -12.17 4.27
CA ASP A 94 -6.65 -11.50 5.49
C ASP A 94 -6.96 -12.49 6.60
N ARG A 95 -7.69 -13.57 6.25
CA ARG A 95 -8.11 -14.60 7.21
C ARG A 95 -6.91 -15.25 7.93
N ALA A 96 -5.81 -15.47 7.23
CA ALA A 96 -4.62 -16.07 7.80
C ALA A 96 -3.89 -15.08 8.73
N LEU A 97 -3.81 -13.81 8.32
CA LEU A 97 -3.16 -12.72 9.05
C LEU A 97 -3.80 -12.41 10.42
N ARG A 98 -5.06 -12.84 10.66
CA ARG A 98 -5.70 -12.73 11.99
C ARG A 98 -5.00 -13.52 13.08
N GLN A 99 -4.21 -14.54 12.71
CA GLN A 99 -3.40 -15.30 13.67
C GLN A 99 -2.07 -14.57 13.89
N GLN A 100 -1.73 -14.31 15.15
CA GLN A 100 -0.52 -13.56 15.52
C GLN A 100 0.76 -14.11 14.89
N ASN A 101 0.91 -15.45 14.81
CA ASN A 101 2.10 -16.06 14.20
C ASN A 101 2.18 -15.77 12.69
N ASN A 102 1.05 -15.77 11.98
CA ASN A 102 1.05 -15.47 10.55
C ASN A 102 1.27 -13.98 10.29
N TRP A 103 0.73 -13.12 11.16
CA TRP A 103 1.04 -11.68 11.15
C TRP A 103 2.54 -11.43 11.36
N ALA A 104 3.13 -12.04 12.39
CA ALA A 104 4.57 -11.93 12.65
C ALA A 104 5.41 -12.43 11.47
N ASN A 105 5.01 -13.53 10.82
CA ASN A 105 5.68 -14.04 9.62
C ASN A 105 5.57 -13.07 8.44
N PHE A 106 4.43 -12.40 8.27
CA PHE A 106 4.25 -11.38 7.25
C PHE A 106 5.16 -10.17 7.50
N ILE A 107 5.19 -9.64 8.72
CA ILE A 107 6.09 -8.56 9.10
C ILE A 107 7.55 -8.97 8.90
N GLN A 108 7.93 -10.17 9.31
CA GLN A 108 9.29 -10.71 9.10
C GLN A 108 9.62 -10.78 7.60
N TYR A 109 8.70 -11.26 6.77
CA TYR A 109 8.87 -11.29 5.33
C TYR A 109 9.16 -9.89 4.77
N LEU A 110 8.41 -8.86 5.18
CA LEU A 110 8.65 -7.47 4.77
C LEU A 110 10.02 -6.95 5.22
N THR A 111 10.48 -7.32 6.42
CA THR A 111 11.82 -6.93 6.91
C THR A 111 12.97 -7.65 6.20
N ASP A 112 12.70 -8.82 5.62
CA ASP A 112 13.68 -9.61 4.87
C ASP A 112 13.72 -9.28 3.38
N LEU A 113 12.74 -8.51 2.87
CA LEU A 113 12.69 -8.03 1.49
C LEU A 113 13.95 -7.25 1.12
N LYS A 114 14.31 -7.30 -0.16
CA LYS A 114 15.52 -6.65 -0.71
C LYS A 114 15.25 -6.07 -2.09
N GLY A 115 16.06 -5.08 -2.47
CA GLY A 115 16.02 -4.49 -3.80
C GLY A 115 14.99 -3.39 -3.95
N LYS A 116 14.63 -3.04 -5.19
CA LYS A 116 13.71 -1.93 -5.48
C LYS A 116 12.28 -2.30 -5.09
N VAL A 117 11.63 -1.44 -4.31
CA VAL A 117 10.28 -1.66 -3.81
C VAL A 117 9.36 -0.49 -4.13
N TRP A 118 8.12 -0.81 -4.50
CA TRP A 118 6.97 0.11 -4.50
C TRP A 118 5.95 -0.36 -3.47
N LEU A 119 5.35 0.57 -2.72
CA LEU A 119 4.26 0.27 -1.78
C LEU A 119 2.95 0.88 -2.28
N THR A 120 1.99 0.07 -2.68
CA THR A 120 0.64 0.54 -3.05
C THR A 120 -0.35 0.17 -1.95
N ILE A 121 -1.12 1.17 -1.51
CA ILE A 121 -2.10 1.02 -0.42
C ILE A 121 -3.47 1.39 -0.97
N ASP A 122 -4.28 0.37 -1.24
CA ASP A 122 -5.72 0.54 -1.42
C ASP A 122 -6.36 0.80 -0.06
N MET A 123 -7.14 1.87 0.06
CA MET A 123 -7.81 2.22 1.30
C MET A 123 -8.85 1.17 1.74
N ASP A 124 -9.31 0.30 0.86
CA ASP A 124 -10.22 -0.80 1.20
C ASP A 124 -9.52 -1.99 1.89
N VAL A 125 -8.18 -2.00 1.98
CA VAL A 125 -7.44 -2.96 2.80
C VAL A 125 -7.82 -2.86 4.28
N PHE A 126 -8.23 -1.67 4.71
CA PHE A 126 -8.63 -1.40 6.07
C PHE A 126 -10.01 -1.97 6.40
N ASN A 127 -10.26 -2.12 7.70
CA ASN A 127 -11.59 -2.40 8.21
C ASN A 127 -12.58 -1.28 7.85
N PRO A 128 -13.76 -1.58 7.26
CA PRO A 128 -14.77 -0.57 6.94
C PRO A 128 -15.27 0.25 8.14
N ALA A 129 -15.13 -0.28 9.36
CA ALA A 129 -15.43 0.48 10.58
C ALA A 129 -14.42 1.61 10.86
N LEU A 130 -13.20 1.51 10.32
CA LEU A 130 -12.15 2.52 10.39
C LEU A 130 -12.12 3.39 9.12
N VAL A 131 -12.31 2.79 7.95
CA VAL A 131 -12.30 3.47 6.64
C VAL A 131 -13.57 3.12 5.87
N PRO A 132 -14.69 3.83 6.13
CA PRO A 132 -15.96 3.55 5.43
C PRO A 132 -16.00 4.12 4.00
N GLY A 133 -15.28 5.21 3.73
CA GLY A 133 -15.25 5.90 2.44
C GLY A 133 -14.32 5.25 1.41
N VAL A 134 -14.81 4.19 0.76
CA VAL A 134 -14.18 3.50 -0.38
C VAL A 134 -15.26 3.00 -1.36
N GLY A 135 -14.89 2.68 -2.60
CA GLY A 135 -15.83 2.19 -3.61
C GLY A 135 -16.35 0.78 -3.36
N THR A 136 -15.48 -0.12 -2.89
CA THR A 136 -15.72 -1.57 -2.81
C THR A 136 -15.45 -2.14 -1.41
N PRO A 137 -16.13 -1.70 -0.36
CA PRO A 137 -15.80 -2.09 1.02
C PRO A 137 -15.96 -3.60 1.26
N GLN A 138 -14.96 -4.22 1.89
CA GLN A 138 -14.99 -5.63 2.28
C GLN A 138 -14.87 -5.81 3.80
N PRO A 139 -15.77 -6.55 4.48
CA PRO A 139 -15.67 -6.82 5.91
C PRO A 139 -14.35 -7.53 6.30
N GLY A 140 -13.86 -7.28 7.53
CA GLY A 140 -12.49 -7.67 7.92
C GLY A 140 -11.50 -6.59 7.54
N GLY A 141 -10.21 -6.91 7.36
CA GLY A 141 -9.19 -5.93 6.99
C GLY A 141 -8.39 -5.38 8.18
N PHE A 142 -7.40 -4.57 7.85
CA PHE A 142 -6.41 -4.09 8.80
C PHE A 142 -6.99 -3.01 9.71
N ASP A 143 -6.50 -2.98 10.94
CA ASP A 143 -6.64 -1.80 11.80
C ASP A 143 -5.51 -0.79 11.58
N TRP A 144 -5.58 0.34 12.29
CA TRP A 144 -4.60 1.41 12.18
C TRP A 144 -3.19 0.97 12.59
N TYR A 145 -3.04 0.20 13.68
CA TYR A 145 -1.73 -0.14 14.22
C TYR A 145 -1.07 -1.26 13.42
N GLN A 146 -1.85 -2.18 12.88
CA GLN A 146 -1.39 -3.15 11.89
C GLN A 146 -0.78 -2.46 10.67
N MET A 147 -1.43 -1.42 10.13
CA MET A 147 -0.84 -0.63 9.05
C MET A 147 0.45 0.08 9.49
N VAL A 148 0.48 0.65 10.69
CA VAL A 148 1.69 1.30 11.22
C VAL A 148 2.85 0.30 11.34
N GLU A 149 2.61 -0.95 11.75
CA GLU A 149 3.62 -2.01 11.79
C GLU A 149 4.13 -2.37 10.39
N VAL A 150 3.24 -2.43 9.39
CA VAL A 150 3.63 -2.62 7.99
C VAL A 150 4.50 -1.47 7.50
N LEU A 151 4.12 -0.22 7.79
CA LEU A 151 4.95 0.94 7.45
C LEU A 151 6.31 0.88 8.16
N ASP A 152 6.35 0.49 9.43
CA ASP A 152 7.62 0.37 10.18
C ASP A 152 8.54 -0.65 9.50
N ALA A 153 8.01 -1.85 9.21
CA ALA A 153 8.73 -2.93 8.54
C ALA A 153 9.28 -2.51 7.17
N VAL A 154 8.52 -1.73 6.39
CA VAL A 154 8.95 -1.25 5.06
C VAL A 154 9.95 -0.11 5.18
N PHE A 155 9.62 0.97 5.89
CA PHE A 155 10.41 2.20 5.90
C PHE A 155 11.74 2.08 6.65
N PHE A 156 11.85 1.15 7.62
CA PHE A 156 13.09 0.90 8.37
C PHE A 156 13.88 -0.31 7.87
N ASN A 157 13.45 -1.00 6.82
CA ASN A 157 14.25 -2.07 6.21
C ASN A 157 15.42 -1.45 5.41
N PRO A 158 16.69 -1.66 5.84
CA PRO A 158 17.84 -1.04 5.18
C PRO A 158 18.22 -1.72 3.85
N ASN A 159 17.63 -2.87 3.54
CA ASN A 159 17.96 -3.67 2.35
C ASN A 159 17.04 -3.36 1.16
N ILE A 160 15.98 -2.56 1.36
CA ILE A 160 15.11 -2.12 0.27
C ILE A 160 15.47 -0.72 -0.20
N ASP A 161 15.25 -0.51 -1.48
CA ASP A 161 15.30 0.77 -2.16
C ASP A 161 13.86 1.18 -2.49
N LEU A 162 13.18 1.81 -1.51
CA LEU A 162 11.79 2.23 -1.63
C LEU A 162 11.69 3.43 -2.58
N ARG A 163 11.20 3.18 -3.80
CA ARG A 163 11.15 4.19 -4.87
C ARG A 163 9.92 5.06 -4.84
N GLY A 164 8.85 4.58 -4.23
CA GLY A 164 7.64 5.35 -4.04
C GLY A 164 6.54 4.56 -3.36
N MET A 165 5.46 5.27 -3.11
CA MET A 165 4.21 4.70 -2.65
C MET A 165 3.02 5.45 -3.23
N ASP A 166 1.87 4.81 -3.23
CA ASP A 166 0.59 5.45 -3.49
C ASP A 166 -0.48 5.05 -2.46
N ILE A 167 -1.46 5.94 -2.27
CA ILE A 167 -2.66 5.72 -1.45
C ILE A 167 -3.86 5.95 -2.37
N VAL A 168 -4.67 4.93 -2.63
CA VAL A 168 -5.72 4.93 -3.67
C VAL A 168 -7.10 4.54 -3.11
N GLU A 169 -8.14 4.66 -3.95
CA GLU A 169 -9.54 4.29 -3.65
C GLU A 169 -10.22 5.02 -2.48
N LEU A 170 -9.62 6.09 -1.96
CA LEU A 170 -10.30 6.98 -1.04
C LEU A 170 -11.50 7.64 -1.73
N VAL A 171 -12.70 7.38 -1.20
CA VAL A 171 -13.92 8.09 -1.58
C VAL A 171 -14.31 9.02 -0.44
N PRO A 172 -14.28 10.35 -0.64
CA PRO A 172 -14.67 11.30 0.39
C PRO A 172 -16.08 11.06 0.92
N GLU A 173 -16.26 11.22 2.22
CA GLU A 173 -17.52 10.92 2.90
C GLU A 173 -17.84 11.96 3.99
N PRO A 174 -19.12 12.14 4.38
CA PRO A 174 -19.53 13.27 5.23
C PRO A 174 -18.87 13.36 6.61
N SER A 175 -18.43 12.25 7.19
CA SER A 175 -17.78 12.21 8.51
C SER A 175 -16.29 12.57 8.46
N HIS A 176 -15.70 12.61 7.27
CA HIS A 176 -14.28 12.86 7.00
C HIS A 176 -13.29 11.92 7.71
N VAL A 177 -13.77 10.79 8.21
CA VAL A 177 -12.95 9.83 8.97
C VAL A 177 -11.98 9.14 8.02
N SER A 178 -12.42 8.71 6.85
CA SER A 178 -11.56 8.09 5.83
C SER A 178 -10.46 9.04 5.36
N GLU A 179 -10.81 10.29 5.08
CA GLU A 179 -9.87 11.32 4.66
C GLU A 179 -8.82 11.61 5.75
N MET A 180 -9.25 11.64 7.01
CA MET A 180 -8.33 11.81 8.14
C MET A 180 -7.37 10.61 8.26
N VAL A 181 -7.86 9.37 8.08
CA VAL A 181 -7.02 8.17 8.08
C VAL A 181 -5.98 8.25 6.96
N ALA A 182 -6.39 8.57 5.73
CA ALA A 182 -5.47 8.72 4.59
C ALA A 182 -4.44 9.85 4.83
N ALA A 183 -4.87 11.00 5.35
CA ALA A 183 -3.99 12.12 5.67
C ALA A 183 -2.97 11.75 6.76
N LYS A 184 -3.40 11.01 7.80
CA LYS A 184 -2.51 10.51 8.85
C LYS A 184 -1.56 9.44 8.34
N LEU A 185 -2.00 8.59 7.41
CA LEU A 185 -1.18 7.58 6.77
C LEU A 185 -0.05 8.23 5.97
N MET A 186 -0.37 9.24 5.14
CA MET A 186 0.61 10.05 4.42
C MET A 186 1.58 10.75 5.39
N GLN A 187 1.07 11.38 6.46
CA GLN A 187 1.91 12.01 7.48
C GLN A 187 2.86 11.00 8.14
N LYS A 188 2.41 9.78 8.41
CA LYS A 188 3.26 8.71 8.97
C LYS A 188 4.32 8.24 7.99
N ALA A 189 3.97 8.02 6.73
CA ALA A 189 4.94 7.70 5.69
C ALA A 189 6.06 8.76 5.59
N MET A 190 5.70 10.04 5.54
CA MET A 190 6.67 11.14 5.53
C MET A 190 7.56 11.14 6.79
N SER A 191 6.96 10.94 7.96
CA SER A 191 7.69 10.90 9.23
C SER A 191 8.64 9.69 9.32
N PHE A 192 8.22 8.52 8.86
CA PHE A 192 9.02 7.29 8.91
C PHE A 192 10.17 7.36 7.90
N TRP A 193 9.90 7.85 6.69
CA TRP A 193 10.94 8.14 5.71
C TRP A 193 11.97 9.14 6.23
N GLY A 194 11.53 10.24 6.85
CA GLY A 194 12.43 11.21 7.45
C GLY A 194 13.31 10.57 8.52
N LYS A 195 12.68 9.83 9.45
CA LYS A 195 13.40 9.17 10.55
C LYS A 195 14.38 8.11 10.05
N SER A 196 14.02 7.29 9.06
CA SER A 196 14.92 6.26 8.51
C SER A 196 16.13 6.84 7.77
N ARG A 197 16.06 8.11 7.38
CA ARG A 197 17.16 8.89 6.79
C ARG A 197 17.91 9.77 7.81
N GLY A 198 17.62 9.64 9.10
CA GLY A 198 18.29 10.41 10.17
C GLY A 198 17.78 11.84 10.35
N PHE A 199 16.62 12.20 9.78
CA PHE A 199 15.98 13.48 10.07
C PHE A 199 15.29 13.42 11.45
N GLU A 200 16.04 13.71 12.51
CA GLU A 200 15.49 13.96 13.85
C GLU A 200 15.33 15.47 14.10
N GLN A 201 14.46 16.12 13.31
CA GLN A 201 14.15 17.53 13.47
C GLN A 201 12.98 17.77 14.45
N ARG A 202 13.00 17.13 15.63
CA ARG A 202 12.06 17.53 16.68
C ARG A 202 12.60 18.79 17.34
N ALA A 203 12.02 19.93 17.00
CA ALA A 203 12.02 21.04 17.95
C ALA A 203 11.37 20.53 19.25
N MET A 204 12.05 20.67 20.38
CA MET A 204 11.53 20.25 21.70
C MET A 204 10.32 21.07 22.16
N ASN A 205 9.89 22.04 21.36
CA ASN A 205 8.84 22.99 21.69
C ASN A 205 7.73 22.86 20.63
N GLY A 206 6.52 22.50 21.07
CA GLY A 206 5.36 22.31 20.20
C GLY A 206 4.46 21.17 20.67
N SER A 207 3.93 21.27 21.89
CA SER A 207 2.76 20.45 22.28
C SER A 207 1.49 21.07 21.71
N GLN A 208 0.46 20.25 21.50
CA GLN A 208 -0.89 20.69 21.07
C GLN A 208 -1.47 21.84 21.92
N THR A 209 -0.95 22.07 23.13
CA THR A 209 -1.33 23.17 24.01
C THR A 209 -0.80 24.55 23.59
N GLN A 210 -0.02 24.65 22.50
CA GLN A 210 0.50 25.93 21.97
C GLN A 210 -0.11 26.31 20.62
N VAL A 211 -1.09 25.56 20.13
CA VAL A 211 -1.87 25.91 18.94
C VAL A 211 -3.09 26.68 19.43
N ASP A 212 -3.12 28.00 19.20
CA ASP A 212 -4.34 28.77 19.34
C ASP A 212 -5.29 28.32 18.21
N TYR A 213 -6.40 27.72 18.60
CA TYR A 213 -7.48 27.40 17.68
C TYR A 213 -8.38 28.64 17.60
N ASP A 214 -8.33 29.34 16.46
CA ASP A 214 -9.27 30.42 16.11
C ASP A 214 -10.70 29.88 15.89
#